data_AF-A0A813W0Y8-F1
#
_entry.id   AF-A0A813W0Y8-F1
#
_cell.length_a   1.000
_cell.length_b   1.000
_cell.length_c   1.000
_cell.angle_alpha   90.00
_cell.angle_beta   90.00
_cell.angle_gamma   90.00
#
_symmetry.space_group_name_H-M   'P 1'
#
loop_
_entity.id
_entity.type
_entity.pdbx_description
1 polymer ?
#
loop_
_entity_poly.entity_id
_entity_poly.type
_entity_poly.pdbx_seq_one_letter_code
_entity_poly.pdbx_strand_id
1 'polypeptide(L)'
;MKRGNTWRTTRKLSIQLFSISFLFLSIYLPLIIFGLIRTWIDPYFLYVFTMTYLAYVAYFVSLLMPFICLISLPEIVTKIKRLCCFTNRVEPIQQQQQIAMTLMTRRNIQQT
;
A
#
# COMPACT_ATOMS: atom_id res chain seq x y z
N MET A 1 -6.05 -0.20 -27.52
CA MET A 1 -6.65 -0.06 -26.17
C MET A 1 -8.02 -0.76 -26.14
N LYS A 2 -8.19 -1.83 -25.36
CA LYS A 2 -9.44 -2.62 -25.31
C LYS A 2 -10.44 -1.95 -24.34
N ARG A 3 -11.52 -1.35 -24.87
CA ARG A 3 -12.54 -0.57 -24.13
C ARG A 3 -13.31 -1.34 -23.02
N GLY A 4 -13.32 -2.66 -23.06
CA GLY A 4 -14.00 -3.48 -22.03
C GLY A 4 -13.26 -3.57 -20.70
N ASN A 5 -11.95 -3.30 -20.67
CA ASN A 5 -11.13 -3.47 -19.47
C ASN A 5 -11.12 -2.22 -18.57
N THR A 6 -11.38 -1.05 -19.13
CA THR A 6 -11.40 0.23 -18.40
C THR A 6 -12.53 0.27 -17.37
N TRP A 7 -13.72 -0.27 -17.66
CA TRP A 7 -14.84 -0.27 -16.73
C TRP A 7 -14.54 -0.99 -15.41
N ARG A 8 -13.87 -2.16 -15.50
CA ARG A 8 -13.45 -2.91 -14.30
C ARG A 8 -12.38 -2.18 -13.51
N THR A 9 -11.48 -1.47 -14.18
CA THR A 9 -10.43 -0.66 -13.53
C THR A 9 -11.02 0.58 -12.84
N THR A 10 -11.93 1.30 -13.51
CA THR A 10 -12.60 2.48 -12.95
C THR A 10 -13.40 2.11 -11.70
N ARG A 11 -14.15 1.00 -11.72
CA ARG A 11 -14.93 0.55 -10.56
C ARG A 11 -14.06 0.22 -9.34
N LYS A 12 -12.85 -0.30 -9.55
CA LYS A 12 -11.88 -0.55 -8.46
C LYS A 12 -11.35 0.76 -7.87
N LEU A 13 -11.00 1.74 -8.70
CA LEU A 13 -10.56 3.06 -8.24
C LEU A 13 -11.67 3.81 -7.47
N SER A 14 -12.92 3.69 -7.92
CA SER A 14 -14.05 4.29 -7.21
C SER A 14 -14.27 3.66 -5.83
N ILE A 15 -14.11 2.33 -5.69
CA ILE A 15 -14.19 1.65 -4.39
C ILE A 15 -13.01 2.06 -3.49
N GLN A 16 -11.82 2.25 -4.07
CA GLN A 16 -10.67 2.77 -3.33
C GLN A 16 -10.94 4.17 -2.77
N LEU A 17 -11.39 5.08 -3.62
CA LEU A 17 -11.76 6.43 -3.18
C LEU A 17 -12.85 6.37 -2.11
N PHE A 18 -13.86 5.54 -2.30
CA PHE A 18 -14.94 5.38 -1.32
C PHE A 18 -14.42 4.89 0.02
N SER A 19 -13.50 3.91 0.03
CA SER A 19 -12.89 3.40 1.26
C SER A 19 -12.03 4.46 1.96
N ILE A 20 -11.28 5.26 1.21
CA ILE A 20 -10.46 6.35 1.76
C ILE A 20 -11.39 7.42 2.34
N SER A 21 -12.41 7.83 1.59
CA SER A 21 -13.40 8.81 2.04
C SER A 21 -14.13 8.34 3.29
N PHE A 22 -14.53 7.07 3.37
CA PHE A 22 -15.23 6.52 4.53
C PHE A 22 -14.33 6.52 5.78
N LEU A 23 -13.06 6.15 5.64
CA LEU A 23 -12.10 6.18 6.74
C LEU A 23 -11.76 7.61 7.19
N PHE A 24 -11.68 8.54 6.24
CA PHE A 24 -11.51 9.94 6.56
C PHE A 24 -12.73 10.49 7.29
N LEU A 25 -13.93 10.17 6.81
CA LEU A 25 -15.17 10.60 7.43
C LEU A 25 -15.29 10.03 8.85
N SER A 26 -15.05 8.73 9.06
CA SER A 26 -15.21 8.12 10.39
C SER A 26 -14.29 8.72 11.46
N ILE A 27 -13.11 9.20 11.07
CA ILE A 27 -12.13 9.78 12.00
C ILE A 27 -12.30 11.29 12.16
N TYR A 28 -12.58 12.03 11.09
CA TYR A 28 -12.73 13.49 11.15
C TYR A 28 -14.13 13.94 11.60
N LEU A 29 -15.17 13.17 11.32
CA LEU A 29 -16.54 13.49 11.74
C LEU A 29 -16.67 13.67 13.26
N PRO A 30 -16.17 12.78 14.14
CA PRO A 30 -16.23 13.04 15.58
C PRO A 30 -15.45 14.30 15.98
N LEU A 31 -14.32 14.59 15.33
CA LEU A 31 -13.51 15.79 15.59
C LEU A 31 -14.29 17.07 15.25
N ILE A 32 -15.00 17.08 14.12
CA ILE A 32 -15.88 18.18 13.70
C ILE A 32 -17.05 18.35 14.67
N ILE A 33 -17.69 17.25 15.09
CA ILE A 33 -18.80 17.30 16.07
C ILE A 33 -18.31 17.91 17.40
N PHE A 34 -17.17 17.46 17.94
CA PHE A 34 -16.63 18.04 19.17
C PHE A 34 -16.25 19.51 18.99
N GLY A 35 -15.70 19.91 17.83
CA GLY A 35 -15.43 21.31 17.52
C GLY A 35 -16.68 22.18 17.49
N LEU A 36 -17.78 21.67 16.89
CA LEU A 36 -19.07 22.36 16.86
C LEU A 36 -19.65 22.51 18.27
N ILE A 37 -19.64 21.44 19.06
CA ILE A 37 -20.12 21.44 20.45
C ILE A 37 -19.34 22.47 21.28
N ARG A 38 -18.02 22.53 21.14
CA ARG A 38 -17.20 23.52 21.85
C ARG A 38 -17.51 24.96 21.48
N THR A 39 -17.88 25.19 20.22
CA THR A 39 -18.17 26.52 19.72
C THR A 39 -19.55 27.00 20.20
N TRP A 40 -20.51 26.09 20.40
CA TRP A 40 -21.90 26.43 20.65
C TRP A 40 -22.34 26.27 22.11
N ILE A 41 -21.74 25.34 22.86
CA ILE A 41 -22.19 24.96 24.21
C ILE A 41 -21.18 25.39 25.26
N ASP A 42 -19.98 24.80 25.23
CA ASP A 42 -18.96 25.04 26.26
C ASP A 42 -17.55 24.84 25.67
N PRO A 43 -16.67 25.85 25.71
CA PRO A 43 -15.32 25.77 25.17
C PRO A 43 -14.43 24.71 25.86
N TYR A 44 -14.74 24.33 27.10
CA TYR A 44 -13.95 23.36 27.88
C TYR A 44 -14.45 21.91 27.73
N PHE A 45 -15.58 21.69 27.04
CA PHE A 45 -16.15 20.36 26.90
C PHE A 45 -15.16 19.39 26.25
N LEU A 46 -14.77 18.37 27.03
CA LEU A 46 -13.83 17.31 26.64
C LEU A 46 -12.51 17.85 26.06
N TYR A 47 -12.03 19.00 26.53
CA TYR A 47 -10.78 19.64 26.04
C TYR A 47 -9.60 18.66 25.97
N VAL A 48 -9.29 18.09 27.12
CA VAL A 48 -8.18 17.14 27.33
C VAL A 48 -8.38 15.89 26.50
N PHE A 49 -9.62 15.37 26.41
CA PHE A 49 -9.89 14.14 25.68
C PHE A 49 -9.66 14.31 24.18
N THR A 50 -10.16 15.38 23.56
CA THR A 50 -9.96 15.59 22.12
C THR A 50 -8.50 15.87 21.78
N MET A 51 -7.78 16.65 22.60
CA MET A 51 -6.36 16.95 22.36
C MET A 51 -5.46 15.73 22.57
N THR A 52 -5.79 14.85 23.52
CA THR A 52 -4.93 13.71 23.87
C THR A 52 -5.27 12.44 23.08
N TYR A 53 -6.54 12.25 22.68
CA TYR A 53 -6.95 11.02 21.98
C TYR A 53 -7.29 11.29 20.52
N LEU A 54 -8.20 12.23 20.24
CA LEU A 54 -8.64 12.46 18.85
C LEU A 54 -7.53 13.00 17.95
N ALA A 55 -6.68 13.90 18.46
CA ALA A 55 -5.54 14.40 17.71
C ALA A 55 -4.57 13.26 17.33
N TYR A 56 -4.30 12.33 18.27
CA TYR A 56 -3.47 11.16 18.00
C TYR A 56 -4.09 10.22 16.99
N VAL A 57 -5.40 9.96 17.07
CA VAL A 57 -6.11 9.14 16.08
C VAL A 57 -6.05 9.77 14.69
N ALA A 58 -6.07 11.09 14.58
CA ALA A 58 -5.89 11.77 13.28
C ALA A 58 -4.50 11.50 12.66
N TYR A 59 -3.43 11.41 13.46
CA TYR A 59 -2.11 11.02 12.95
C TYR A 59 -2.05 9.58 12.45
N PHE A 60 -2.83 8.67 13.05
CA PHE A 60 -2.95 7.30 12.56
C PHE A 60 -3.57 7.23 11.16
N VAL A 61 -4.38 8.20 10.74
CA VAL A 61 -4.94 8.27 9.38
C VAL A 61 -3.81 8.33 8.34
N SER A 62 -2.82 9.19 8.58
CA SER A 62 -1.67 9.35 7.68
C SER A 62 -0.82 8.08 7.61
N LEU A 63 -0.72 7.34 8.71
CA LEU A 63 -0.05 6.04 8.75
C LEU A 63 -0.84 4.93 8.06
N LEU A 64 -2.18 4.96 8.13
CA LEU A 64 -3.07 3.97 7.53
C LEU A 64 -3.29 4.16 6.02
N MET A 65 -3.14 5.39 5.53
CA MET A 65 -3.23 5.78 4.11
C MET A 65 -2.51 4.80 3.16
N PRO A 66 -1.21 4.49 3.33
CA PRO A 66 -0.50 3.54 2.46
C PRO A 66 -1.08 2.13 2.53
N PHE A 67 -1.53 1.67 3.70
CA PHE A 67 -2.11 0.33 3.87
C PHE A 67 -3.47 0.19 3.19
N ILE A 68 -4.32 1.22 3.26
CA ILE A 68 -5.61 1.25 2.56
C ILE A 68 -5.39 1.26 1.05
N CYS A 69 -4.43 2.07 0.58
CA CYS A 69 -4.04 2.09 -0.84
C CYS A 69 -3.47 0.75 -1.31
N LEU A 70 -2.66 0.08 -0.47
CA LEU A 70 -2.11 -1.24 -0.72
C LEU A 70 -3.21 -2.31 -0.84
N ILE A 71 -4.13 -2.37 0.12
CA ILE A 71 -5.24 -3.34 0.13
C ILE A 71 -6.17 -3.11 -1.08
N SER A 72 -6.39 -1.86 -1.46
CA SER A 72 -7.30 -1.51 -2.54
C SER A 72 -6.75 -1.77 -3.95
N LEU A 73 -5.42 -1.87 -4.11
CA LEU A 73 -4.79 -2.33 -5.36
C LEU A 73 -4.46 -3.83 -5.28
N PRO A 74 -5.37 -4.72 -5.70
CA PRO A 74 -5.12 -6.16 -5.68
C PRO A 74 -3.90 -6.57 -6.53
N GLU A 75 -3.57 -5.79 -7.58
CA GLU A 75 -2.36 -6.02 -8.38
C GLU A 75 -1.07 -5.81 -7.57
N ILE A 76 -1.03 -4.79 -6.70
CA ILE A 76 0.12 -4.53 -5.85
C ILE A 76 0.22 -5.58 -4.75
N VAL A 77 -0.91 -5.97 -4.12
CA VAL A 77 -0.91 -7.07 -3.14
C VAL A 77 -0.40 -8.37 -3.75
N THR A 78 -0.79 -8.67 -5.00
CA THR A 78 -0.33 -9.87 -5.70
C THR A 78 1.17 -9.79 -6.01
N LYS A 79 1.68 -8.62 -6.39
CA LYS A 79 3.12 -8.39 -6.61
C LYS A 79 3.94 -8.40 -5.33
N ILE A 80 3.41 -7.86 -4.23
CA ILE A 80 4.07 -7.89 -2.91
C ILE A 80 4.06 -9.29 -2.33
N LYS A 81 2.96 -10.05 -2.42
CA LYS A 81 2.98 -11.49 -2.08
C LYS A 81 4.02 -12.22 -2.89
N ARG A 82 4.15 -11.91 -4.19
CA ARG A 82 5.19 -12.49 -5.03
C ARG A 82 6.59 -12.10 -4.53
N LEU A 83 6.85 -10.84 -4.18
CA LEU A 83 8.14 -10.36 -3.65
C LEU A 83 8.48 -10.95 -2.26
N CYS A 84 7.53 -10.98 -1.34
CA CYS A 84 7.70 -11.59 -0.02
C CYS A 84 7.91 -13.11 -0.12
N CYS A 85 7.25 -13.80 -1.06
CA CYS A 85 7.48 -15.23 -1.28
C CYS A 85 8.76 -15.51 -2.09
N PHE A 86 9.20 -14.62 -2.99
CA PHE A 86 10.44 -14.78 -3.76
C PHE A 86 11.70 -14.46 -2.95
N THR A 87 11.60 -13.76 -1.83
CA THR A 87 12.73 -13.47 -0.94
C THR A 87 13.36 -14.74 -0.34
N ASN A 88 12.67 -15.89 -0.41
CA ASN A 88 13.21 -17.20 -0.01
C ASN A 88 13.85 -18.02 -1.15
N ARG A 89 13.93 -17.50 -2.38
CA ARG A 89 14.74 -18.13 -3.44
C ARG A 89 16.09 -17.43 -3.53
N VAL A 90 16.98 -17.79 -2.61
CA VAL A 90 18.43 -17.69 -2.86
C VAL A 90 18.73 -18.68 -3.98
N GLU A 91 18.93 -18.20 -5.20
CA GLU A 91 19.38 -19.06 -6.30
C GLU A 91 20.81 -19.52 -5.97
N PRO A 92 21.11 -20.83 -5.98
CA PRO A 92 22.46 -21.30 -5.72
C PRO A 92 23.39 -20.84 -6.85
N ILE A 93 24.51 -20.21 -6.48
CA ILE A 93 25.55 -19.64 -7.36
C ILE A 93 26.16 -20.69 -8.34
N GLN A 94 25.82 -21.98 -8.21
CA GLN A 94 26.40 -23.05 -9.01
C GLN A 94 26.08 -22.99 -10.52
N GLN A 95 24.98 -22.36 -10.94
CA GLN A 95 24.67 -22.27 -12.38
C GLN A 95 25.55 -21.26 -13.15
N GLN A 96 26.14 -20.25 -12.51
CA GLN A 96 27.03 -19.31 -13.22
C GLN A 96 28.39 -19.93 -13.59
N GLN A 97 28.92 -20.85 -12.78
CA GLN A 97 30.20 -21.53 -13.10
C GLN A 97 30.07 -22.49 -14.29
N GLN A 98 28.93 -23.15 -14.46
CA GLN A 98 28.74 -24.11 -15.56
C GLN A 98 28.59 -23.42 -16.93
N ILE A 99 27.99 -22.22 -16.98
CA ILE A 99 27.85 -21.44 -18.22
C ILE A 99 29.20 -20.84 -18.65
N ALA A 100 30.03 -20.40 -17.71
CA ALA A 100 31.39 -19.93 -18.01
C ALA A 100 32.28 -21.06 -18.55
N MET A 101 32.19 -22.27 -17.97
CA MET A 101 32.97 -23.42 -18.44
C MET A 101 32.52 -23.92 -19.83
N THR A 102 31.23 -23.91 -20.14
CA THR A 102 30.75 -24.34 -21.48
C THR A 102 31.09 -23.35 -22.59
N LEU A 103 31.15 -22.04 -22.29
CA LEU A 103 31.61 -21.02 -23.26
C LEU A 103 33.12 -21.11 -23.54
N MET A 104 33.93 -21.47 -22.53
CA MET A 104 35.38 -21.65 -22.69
C MET A 104 35.71 -22.86 -23.59
N THR A 105 35.00 -23.98 -23.44
CA THR A 105 35.20 -25.18 -24.27
C THR A 105 34.84 -24.95 -25.73
N ARG A 106 33.81 -24.15 -26.03
CA ARG A 106 33.43 -23.84 -27.43
C ARG A 106 34.46 -22.98 -28.16
N ARG A 107 35.21 -22.13 -27.46
CA ARG A 107 36.23 -21.26 -28.07
C ARG A 107 37.49 -22.02 -28.51
N ASN A 108 37.82 -23.13 -27.83
CA ASN A 108 39.03 -23.91 -28.10
C ASN A 108 38.88 -24.80 -29.35
N ILE A 109 37.66 -25.26 -29.66
CA ILE A 109 37.38 -26.13 -30.82
C ILE A 109 37.46 -25.38 -32.16
N GLN A 110 37.43 -24.05 -32.16
CA GLN A 110 37.52 -23.24 -33.40
C GLN A 110 38.95 -22.84 -33.77
N GLN A 111 39.97 -23.28 -33.03
CA GLN A 111 41.38 -22.91 -33.27
C GLN A 111 42.29 -24.08 -33.69
N THR A 112 41.75 -25.27 -33.95
CA THR A 112 42.44 -26.42 -34.54
C THR A 112 41.85 -26.74 -35.90
#